data_AF-A0A9D9X9S5-F1
#
_entry.id   AF-A0A9D9X9S5-F1
#
_cell.length_a   1.000
_cell.length_b   1.000
_cell.length_c   1.000
_cell.angle_alpha   90.00
_cell.angle_beta   90.00
_cell.angle_gamma   90.00
#
_symmetry.space_group_name_H-M   'P 1'
#
loop_
_entity.id
_entity.type
_entity.pdbx_description
1 polymer ?
#
loop_
_entity_poly.entity_id
_entity_poly.type
_entity_poly.pdbx_seq_one_letter_code
_entity_poly.pdbx_strand_id
1 'polypeptide(L)'
;RVPIVPAAVLFDLLVGDHRIRPDAAAGFAACAAASRHPPAQGNVGAGAGATLGKLFGIAHSMKGGIGSASLRAGRYTLGALVAVNALGDVRDPASGRLLAGSRSADGHRLRDAAARLAAGDLPAGALAGMATTLGIVATDATLTKAQANKLATMAHDGLARSISPVHTMTDGDTLFALGTGQVEGAADLTVLGALAAEVTARAVVNAVLSAHGLTLPDGQHLPAARDLMEARDQMETR
;
A
#
# COMPACT_ATOMS: atom_id res chain seq x y z
N ARG A 1 16.67 22.09 20.71
CA ARG A 1 15.39 21.65 20.11
C ARG A 1 15.45 20.14 19.96
N VAL A 2 14.36 19.40 20.24
CA VAL A 2 14.32 17.94 20.14
C VAL A 2 13.34 17.55 19.03
N PRO A 3 13.78 16.86 17.95
CA PRO A 3 12.90 16.45 16.87
C PRO A 3 12.02 15.26 17.28
N ILE A 4 10.73 15.31 16.96
CA ILE A 4 9.81 14.19 17.10
C ILE A 4 9.62 13.59 15.71
N VAL A 5 10.10 12.36 15.52
CA VAL A 5 10.09 11.68 14.22
C VAL A 5 9.32 10.37 14.36
N PRO A 6 8.00 10.38 14.09
CA PRO A 6 7.22 9.14 14.04
C PRO A 6 7.73 8.25 12.91
N ALA A 7 7.79 6.95 13.16
CA ALA A 7 8.20 5.95 12.19
C ALA A 7 7.32 4.70 12.29
N ALA A 8 7.18 4.00 11.18
CA ALA A 8 6.59 2.68 11.08
C ALA A 8 7.41 1.85 10.09
N VAL A 9 7.33 0.53 10.20
CA VAL A 9 8.14 -0.41 9.41
C VAL A 9 7.24 -1.46 8.78
N LEU A 10 7.66 -1.95 7.62
CA LEU A 10 7.06 -3.10 6.97
C LEU A 10 8.07 -4.24 6.89
N PHE A 11 7.57 -5.47 6.88
CA PHE A 11 8.42 -6.66 6.81
C PHE A 11 8.68 -7.04 5.34
N ASP A 12 9.93 -6.91 4.89
CA ASP A 12 10.38 -7.26 3.53
C ASP A 12 11.58 -8.21 3.51
N LEU A 13 11.91 -8.85 4.64
CA LEU A 13 13.10 -9.71 4.77
C LEU A 13 13.07 -10.97 3.89
N LEU A 14 11.93 -11.29 3.28
CA LEU A 14 11.79 -12.38 2.29
C LEU A 14 12.20 -11.96 0.87
N VAL A 15 12.55 -10.69 0.67
CA VAL A 15 12.94 -10.15 -0.64
C VAL A 15 14.41 -9.75 -0.60
N GLY A 16 15.24 -10.44 -1.39
CA GLY A 16 16.67 -10.19 -1.43
C GLY A 16 17.41 -10.74 -0.20
N ASP A 17 18.44 -10.03 0.26
CA ASP A 17 19.25 -10.43 1.43
C ASP A 17 18.64 -9.85 2.73
N HIS A 18 18.10 -10.71 3.58
CA HIS A 18 17.48 -10.36 4.87
C HIS A 18 18.42 -9.61 5.87
N ARG A 19 19.73 -9.59 5.59
CA ARG A 19 20.73 -8.86 6.37
C ARG A 19 20.84 -7.40 5.96
N ILE A 20 20.38 -7.04 4.75
CA ILE A 20 20.36 -5.66 4.25
C ILE A 20 19.06 -5.02 4.72
N ARG A 21 19.17 -3.98 5.56
CA ARG A 21 18.03 -3.27 6.14
C ARG A 21 18.33 -1.77 6.16
N PRO A 22 17.31 -0.89 6.04
CA PRO A 22 17.53 0.55 6.17
C PRO A 22 18.17 0.90 7.51
N ASP A 23 19.26 1.67 7.46
CA ASP A 23 19.96 2.18 8.63
C ASP A 23 19.73 3.70 8.78
N ALA A 24 20.43 4.32 9.74
CA ALA A 24 20.35 5.75 9.96
C ALA A 24 20.79 6.58 8.74
N ALA A 25 21.76 6.10 7.97
CA ALA A 25 22.25 6.78 6.78
C ALA A 25 21.20 6.73 5.65
N ALA A 26 20.53 5.59 5.45
CA ALA A 26 19.42 5.47 4.52
C ALA A 26 18.26 6.41 4.90
N GLY A 27 17.92 6.50 6.20
CA GLY A 27 16.91 7.43 6.69
C GLY A 27 17.27 8.90 6.45
N PHE A 28 18.54 9.27 6.69
CA PHE A 28 19.03 10.62 6.40
C PHE A 28 19.01 10.92 4.89
N ALA A 29 19.46 9.99 4.05
CA ALA A 29 19.45 10.14 2.60
C ALA A 29 18.03 10.32 2.05
N ALA A 30 17.05 9.56 2.57
CA ALA A 30 15.64 9.73 2.22
C ALA A 30 15.12 11.12 2.61
N CYS A 31 15.50 11.63 3.79
CA CYS A 31 15.15 12.99 4.23
C CYS A 31 15.77 14.07 3.33
N ALA A 32 17.05 13.91 2.98
CA ALA A 32 17.76 14.85 2.10
C ALA A 32 17.22 14.85 0.66
N ALA A 33 16.71 13.71 0.18
CA ALA A 33 16.11 13.56 -1.14
C ALA A 33 14.65 14.06 -1.22
N ALA A 34 14.01 14.36 -0.09
CA ALA A 34 12.62 14.83 -0.06
C ALA A 34 12.47 16.14 -0.85
N SER A 35 11.43 16.23 -1.68
CA SER A 35 11.21 17.39 -2.56
C SER A 35 9.71 17.69 -2.75
N ARG A 36 9.42 18.72 -3.54
CA ARG A 36 8.05 19.10 -3.95
C ARG A 36 7.62 18.45 -5.27
N HIS A 37 8.49 17.67 -5.92
CA HIS A 37 8.13 16.96 -7.13
C HIS A 37 7.14 15.83 -6.82
N PRO A 38 6.34 15.39 -7.82
CA PRO A 38 5.53 14.19 -7.68
C PRO A 38 6.39 13.01 -7.16
N PRO A 39 5.96 12.29 -6.10
CA PRO A 39 6.72 11.17 -5.57
C PRO A 39 6.93 10.09 -6.63
N ALA A 40 8.11 9.47 -6.63
CA ALA A 40 8.33 8.24 -7.38
C ALA A 40 7.42 7.13 -6.84
N GLN A 41 6.94 6.26 -7.72
CA GLN A 41 6.03 5.15 -7.42
C GLN A 41 6.63 3.81 -7.89
N GLY A 42 6.11 2.71 -7.40
CA GLY A 42 6.61 1.36 -7.68
C GLY A 42 7.69 0.92 -6.69
N ASN A 43 8.78 0.34 -7.21
CA ASN A 43 9.82 -0.35 -6.41
C ASN A 43 10.88 0.62 -5.86
N VAL A 44 10.44 1.64 -5.11
CA VAL A 44 11.34 2.69 -4.59
C VAL A 44 11.17 2.86 -3.08
N GLY A 45 12.24 3.27 -2.38
CA GLY A 45 12.20 3.52 -0.93
C GLY A 45 11.63 2.33 -0.15
N ALA A 46 10.68 2.58 0.75
CA ALA A 46 9.99 1.53 1.51
C ALA A 46 9.21 0.52 0.62
N GLY A 47 8.90 0.87 -0.62
CA GLY A 47 8.26 -0.03 -1.58
C GLY A 47 9.24 -0.96 -2.31
N ALA A 48 10.56 -0.82 -2.13
CA ALA A 48 11.55 -1.63 -2.83
C ALA A 48 11.36 -3.14 -2.57
N GLY A 49 11.26 -3.54 -1.30
CA GLY A 49 11.00 -4.92 -0.88
C GLY A 49 9.54 -5.30 -0.68
N ALA A 50 8.60 -4.36 -0.90
CA ALA A 50 7.19 -4.57 -0.59
C ALA A 50 6.51 -5.61 -1.50
N THR A 51 5.71 -6.51 -0.91
CA THR A 51 5.00 -7.60 -1.58
C THR A 51 3.57 -7.75 -1.03
N LEU A 52 2.67 -8.30 -1.84
CA LEU A 52 1.26 -8.49 -1.46
C LEU A 52 0.68 -9.83 -1.91
N GLY A 53 -0.48 -10.21 -1.37
CA GLY A 53 -1.11 -11.49 -1.71
C GLY A 53 -0.37 -12.68 -1.09
N LYS A 54 -0.01 -12.54 0.18
CA LYS A 54 0.86 -13.46 0.91
C LYS A 54 0.12 -14.55 1.66
N LEU A 55 -1.22 -14.57 1.58
CA LEU A 55 -2.04 -15.52 2.32
C LEU A 55 -1.63 -16.98 2.08
N PHE A 56 -1.25 -17.32 0.85
CA PHE A 56 -0.80 -18.66 0.47
C PHE A 56 0.72 -18.80 0.38
N GLY A 57 1.48 -17.89 1.00
CA GLY A 57 2.93 -17.89 1.00
C GLY A 57 3.56 -17.03 -0.10
N ILE A 58 4.84 -16.71 0.06
CA ILE A 58 5.57 -15.78 -0.82
C ILE A 58 5.62 -16.25 -2.27
N ALA A 59 5.66 -17.57 -2.51
CA ALA A 59 5.63 -18.18 -3.84
C ALA A 59 4.43 -17.73 -4.69
N HIS A 60 3.29 -17.49 -4.02
CA HIS A 60 2.06 -17.05 -4.67
C HIS A 60 1.88 -15.52 -4.66
N SER A 61 2.79 -14.80 -4.01
CA SER A 61 2.68 -13.35 -3.88
C SER A 61 3.05 -12.60 -5.16
N MET A 62 2.77 -11.31 -5.14
CA MET A 62 3.09 -10.36 -6.19
C MET A 62 3.85 -9.17 -5.63
N LYS A 63 4.50 -8.42 -6.52
CA LYS A 63 5.17 -7.19 -6.15
C LYS A 63 4.15 -6.13 -5.73
N GLY A 64 4.38 -5.54 -4.55
CA GLY A 64 3.73 -4.30 -4.11
C GLY A 64 4.58 -3.08 -4.42
N GLY A 65 4.49 -2.01 -3.63
CA GLY A 65 5.32 -0.83 -3.89
C GLY A 65 4.84 0.44 -3.20
N ILE A 66 5.41 1.56 -3.64
CA ILE A 66 4.93 2.90 -3.30
C ILE A 66 3.89 3.36 -4.30
N GLY A 67 2.79 3.90 -3.82
CA GLY A 67 1.81 4.62 -4.63
C GLY A 67 1.41 5.93 -3.99
N SER A 68 1.03 6.88 -4.84
CA SER A 68 0.57 8.19 -4.42
C SER A 68 -0.65 8.61 -5.21
N ALA A 69 -1.53 9.38 -4.60
CA ALA A 69 -2.68 9.97 -5.26
C ALA A 69 -3.06 11.28 -4.57
N SER A 70 -3.72 12.17 -5.30
CA SER A 70 -4.26 13.40 -4.74
C SER A 70 -5.59 13.77 -5.35
N LEU A 71 -6.41 14.49 -4.60
CA LEU A 71 -7.69 15.03 -5.01
C LEU A 71 -7.84 16.47 -4.52
N ARG A 72 -8.58 17.27 -5.29
CA ARG A 72 -9.05 18.58 -4.86
C ARG A 72 -10.56 18.59 -4.82
N ALA A 73 -11.14 19.05 -3.72
CA ALA A 73 -12.57 19.22 -3.57
C ALA A 73 -12.86 20.56 -2.88
N GLY A 74 -13.46 21.47 -3.63
CA GLY A 74 -13.63 22.86 -3.21
C GLY A 74 -12.27 23.48 -2.85
N ARG A 75 -12.14 23.91 -1.59
CA ARG A 75 -10.94 24.55 -1.04
C ARG A 75 -9.90 23.58 -0.48
N TYR A 76 -10.21 22.29 -0.38
CA TYR A 76 -9.30 21.30 0.20
C TYR A 76 -8.53 20.55 -0.87
N THR A 77 -7.24 20.39 -0.64
CA THR A 77 -6.40 19.41 -1.31
C THR A 77 -6.11 18.28 -0.33
N LEU A 78 -6.28 17.04 -0.78
CA LEU A 78 -5.83 15.85 -0.05
C LEU A 78 -4.87 15.06 -0.92
N GLY A 79 -3.81 14.54 -0.31
CA GLY A 79 -2.88 13.60 -0.92
C GLY A 79 -2.66 12.40 -0.02
N ALA A 80 -2.36 11.25 -0.62
CA ALA A 80 -1.91 10.06 0.07
C ALA A 80 -0.62 9.53 -0.57
N LEU A 81 0.25 8.96 0.26
CA LEU A 81 1.44 8.20 -0.14
C LEU A 81 1.45 6.90 0.68
N VAL A 82 1.45 5.76 0.01
CA VAL A 82 1.24 4.44 0.64
C VAL A 82 2.29 3.44 0.16
N ALA A 83 2.93 2.73 1.09
CA ALA A 83 3.75 1.56 0.84
C ALA A 83 2.90 0.29 1.08
N VAL A 84 2.63 -0.46 0.01
CA VAL A 84 1.73 -1.61 0.03
C VAL A 84 2.52 -2.91 0.19
N ASN A 85 2.58 -3.43 1.41
CA ASN A 85 3.14 -4.75 1.72
C ASN A 85 2.07 -5.65 2.40
N ALA A 86 0.88 -5.73 1.80
CA ALA A 86 -0.32 -6.29 2.42
C ALA A 86 -0.37 -7.83 2.47
N LEU A 87 -1.11 -8.41 3.41
CA LEU A 87 -1.41 -9.84 3.37
C LEU A 87 -2.37 -10.16 2.23
N GLY A 88 -3.45 -9.37 2.12
CA GLY A 88 -4.52 -9.59 1.17
C GLY A 88 -4.22 -9.13 -0.26
N ASP A 89 -5.28 -9.20 -1.06
CA ASP A 89 -5.25 -8.87 -2.47
C ASP A 89 -5.73 -7.43 -2.68
N VAL A 90 -5.17 -6.76 -3.70
CA VAL A 90 -5.59 -5.42 -4.11
C VAL A 90 -6.69 -5.48 -5.15
N ARG A 91 -7.75 -4.71 -4.93
CA ARG A 91 -8.91 -4.58 -5.81
C ARG A 91 -9.09 -3.15 -6.28
N ASP A 92 -9.65 -3.03 -7.46
CA ASP A 92 -10.22 -1.78 -7.95
C ASP A 92 -11.46 -1.43 -7.11
N PRO A 93 -11.47 -0.29 -6.40
CA PRO A 93 -12.58 0.06 -5.51
C PRO A 93 -13.92 0.31 -6.21
N ALA A 94 -13.90 0.65 -7.50
CA ALA A 94 -15.10 0.98 -8.26
C ALA A 94 -15.77 -0.27 -8.84
N SER A 95 -14.98 -1.22 -9.32
CA SER A 95 -15.45 -2.44 -10.00
C SER A 95 -15.38 -3.71 -9.14
N GLY A 96 -14.62 -3.70 -8.05
CA GLY A 96 -14.34 -4.88 -7.22
C GLY A 96 -13.37 -5.88 -7.87
N ARG A 97 -12.89 -5.59 -9.09
CA ARG A 97 -11.98 -6.45 -9.84
C ARG A 97 -10.63 -6.55 -9.12
N LEU A 98 -10.10 -7.77 -9.02
CA LEU A 98 -8.75 -8.00 -8.51
C LEU A 98 -7.71 -7.44 -9.48
N LEU A 99 -6.78 -6.64 -8.95
CA LEU A 99 -5.71 -6.00 -9.72
C LEU A 99 -4.35 -6.66 -9.46
N ALA A 100 -4.09 -7.05 -8.22
CA ALA A 100 -2.88 -7.76 -7.79
C ALA A 100 -3.23 -8.58 -6.55
N GLY A 101 -2.54 -9.68 -6.30
CA GLY A 101 -2.89 -10.52 -5.17
C GLY A 101 -2.22 -11.87 -5.16
N SER A 102 -2.82 -12.75 -4.38
CA SER A 102 -2.43 -14.14 -4.24
C SER A 102 -2.70 -14.87 -5.54
N ARG A 103 -1.67 -15.47 -6.12
CA ARG A 103 -1.74 -16.17 -7.40
C ARG A 103 -2.11 -17.65 -7.24
N SER A 104 -2.72 -18.20 -8.28
CA SER A 104 -2.92 -19.65 -8.45
C SER A 104 -1.59 -20.39 -8.52
N ALA A 105 -1.63 -21.73 -8.39
CA ALA A 105 -0.43 -22.56 -8.48
C ALA A 105 0.28 -22.48 -9.83
N ASP A 106 -0.47 -22.27 -10.91
CA ASP A 106 0.06 -22.01 -12.25
C ASP A 106 0.57 -20.57 -12.44
N GLY A 107 0.35 -19.68 -11.45
CA GLY A 107 0.82 -18.29 -11.46
C GLY A 107 0.07 -17.35 -12.39
N HIS A 108 -0.96 -17.80 -13.12
CA HIS A 108 -1.62 -17.03 -14.18
C HIS A 108 -2.90 -16.30 -13.74
N ARG A 109 -3.46 -16.65 -12.58
CA ARG A 109 -4.75 -16.11 -12.10
C ARG A 109 -4.63 -15.65 -10.65
N LEU A 110 -5.50 -14.72 -10.27
CA LEU A 110 -5.66 -14.30 -8.87
C LEU A 110 -6.70 -15.18 -8.18
N ARG A 111 -6.42 -15.57 -6.93
CA ARG A 111 -7.22 -16.55 -6.17
C ARG A 111 -8.38 -15.95 -5.39
N ASP A 112 -8.38 -14.64 -5.16
CA ASP A 112 -9.30 -13.98 -4.23
C ASP A 112 -9.13 -14.51 -2.80
N ALA A 113 -8.10 -14.03 -2.09
CA ALA A 113 -7.74 -14.44 -0.75
C ALA A 113 -8.93 -14.42 0.23
N ALA A 114 -9.73 -13.36 0.21
CA ALA A 114 -10.91 -13.23 1.07
C ALA A 114 -11.99 -14.27 0.75
N ALA A 115 -12.30 -14.51 -0.53
CA ALA A 115 -13.26 -15.53 -0.92
C ALA A 115 -12.76 -16.95 -0.61
N ARG A 116 -11.44 -17.20 -0.69
CA ARG A 116 -10.85 -18.49 -0.27
C ARG A 116 -10.98 -18.73 1.22
N LEU A 117 -10.68 -17.73 2.04
CA LEU A 117 -10.89 -17.81 3.49
C LEU A 117 -12.36 -18.07 3.84
N ALA A 118 -13.29 -17.35 3.21
CA ALA A 118 -14.72 -17.55 3.40
C ALA A 118 -15.20 -18.96 3.01
N ALA A 119 -14.52 -19.59 2.04
CA ALA A 119 -14.77 -20.97 1.62
C ALA A 119 -14.08 -22.03 2.50
N GLY A 120 -13.36 -21.64 3.55
CA GLY A 120 -12.66 -22.55 4.46
C GLY A 120 -11.28 -23.01 3.97
N ASP A 121 -10.74 -22.41 2.92
CA ASP A 121 -9.35 -22.64 2.47
C ASP A 121 -8.39 -21.91 3.43
N LEU A 122 -8.16 -22.56 4.58
CA LEU A 122 -7.31 -22.04 5.64
C LEU A 122 -5.85 -22.39 5.32
N PRO A 123 -4.99 -21.38 5.09
CA PRO A 123 -3.58 -21.64 4.79
C PRO A 123 -2.90 -22.31 5.99
N ALA A 124 -2.02 -23.29 5.69
CA ALA A 124 -1.21 -23.97 6.68
C ALA A 124 -0.12 -23.03 7.23
N GLY A 125 -0.49 -22.20 8.19
CA GLY A 125 0.40 -21.24 8.85
C GLY A 125 0.59 -19.95 8.05
N ALA A 126 -0.26 -18.96 8.31
CA ALA A 126 0.11 -17.58 8.03
C ALA A 126 1.27 -17.23 8.98
N LEU A 127 2.49 -17.08 8.43
CA LEU A 127 3.64 -16.63 9.21
C LEU A 127 3.33 -15.22 9.74
N ALA A 128 3.21 -15.11 11.06
CA ALA A 128 2.79 -13.90 11.73
C ALA A 128 3.75 -12.72 11.46
N GLY A 129 3.20 -11.51 11.29
CA GLY A 129 3.97 -10.26 11.21
C GLY A 129 4.67 -9.99 9.88
N MET A 130 4.32 -10.70 8.80
CA MET A 130 4.96 -10.50 7.49
C MET A 130 4.25 -9.48 6.59
N ALA A 131 3.17 -8.86 7.05
CA ALA A 131 2.37 -7.96 6.24
C ALA A 131 2.11 -6.63 6.95
N THR A 132 2.15 -5.53 6.19
CA THR A 132 2.02 -4.17 6.72
C THR A 132 1.76 -3.22 5.56
N THR A 133 0.67 -2.45 5.61
CA THR A 133 0.47 -1.31 4.71
C THR A 133 0.73 -0.02 5.48
N LEU A 134 1.71 0.75 5.02
CA LEU A 134 2.10 1.99 5.66
C LEU A 134 1.69 3.17 4.79
N GLY A 135 1.30 4.27 5.40
CA GLY A 135 1.03 5.44 4.60
C GLY A 135 0.87 6.72 5.36
N ILE A 136 0.74 7.77 4.56
CA ILE A 136 0.53 9.13 5.00
C ILE A 136 -0.66 9.68 4.22
N VAL A 137 -1.56 10.38 4.90
CA VAL A 137 -2.57 11.25 4.30
C VAL A 137 -2.31 12.69 4.74
N ALA A 138 -2.21 13.60 3.77
CA ALA A 138 -1.91 14.99 4.02
C ALA A 138 -2.97 15.90 3.40
N THR A 139 -3.31 16.99 4.09
CA THR A 139 -4.22 18.02 3.59
C THR A 139 -3.72 19.42 3.86
N ASP A 140 -4.19 20.39 3.10
CA ASP A 140 -3.99 21.82 3.34
C ASP A 140 -4.88 22.39 4.47
N ALA A 141 -5.90 21.65 4.93
CA ALA A 141 -6.76 22.07 6.03
C ALA A 141 -6.02 22.22 7.37
N THR A 142 -6.46 23.20 8.18
CA THR A 142 -6.06 23.32 9.59
C THR A 142 -6.77 22.27 10.44
N LEU A 143 -6.00 21.38 11.06
CA LEU A 143 -6.53 20.28 11.88
C LEU A 143 -6.05 20.40 13.33
N THR A 144 -6.95 20.15 14.28
CA THR A 144 -6.54 19.80 15.65
C THR A 144 -5.94 18.39 15.68
N LYS A 145 -5.21 18.03 16.75
CA LYS A 145 -4.65 16.68 16.93
C LYS A 145 -5.72 15.59 16.87
N ALA A 146 -6.89 15.84 17.48
CA ALA A 146 -8.01 14.90 17.45
C ALA A 146 -8.59 14.74 16.03
N GLN A 147 -8.70 15.84 15.28
CA GLN A 147 -9.16 15.80 13.89
C GLN A 147 -8.18 15.08 12.98
N ALA A 148 -6.87 15.31 13.15
CA ALA A 148 -5.83 14.58 12.42
C ALA A 148 -5.88 13.08 12.73
N ASN A 149 -6.01 12.69 14.00
CA ASN A 149 -6.18 11.29 14.37
C ASN A 149 -7.44 10.67 13.74
N LYS A 150 -8.57 11.37 13.76
CA LYS A 150 -9.80 10.91 13.11
C LYS A 150 -9.64 10.81 11.58
N LEU A 151 -8.92 11.73 10.94
CA LEU A 151 -8.62 11.68 9.52
C LEU A 151 -7.77 10.45 9.17
N ALA A 152 -6.75 10.13 9.98
CA ALA A 152 -5.98 8.91 9.84
C ALA A 152 -6.88 7.67 9.96
N THR A 153 -7.78 7.61 10.96
CA THR A 153 -8.75 6.51 11.07
C THR A 153 -9.63 6.36 9.83
N MET A 154 -10.18 7.47 9.29
CA MET A 154 -11.03 7.40 8.10
C MET A 154 -10.24 7.01 6.84
N ALA A 155 -8.94 7.30 6.79
CA ALA A 155 -8.10 6.84 5.70
C ALA A 155 -7.95 5.30 5.65
N HIS A 156 -8.06 4.61 6.79
CA HIS A 156 -8.08 3.14 6.83
C HIS A 156 -9.28 2.56 6.06
N ASP A 157 -10.39 3.28 5.93
CA ASP A 157 -11.51 2.85 5.07
C ASP A 157 -11.07 2.73 3.60
N GLY A 158 -10.10 3.55 3.17
CA GLY A 158 -9.49 3.45 1.85
C GLY A 158 -8.66 2.18 1.66
N LEU A 159 -7.96 1.75 2.71
CA LEU A 159 -7.28 0.45 2.72
C LEU A 159 -8.31 -0.67 2.61
N ALA A 160 -9.38 -0.66 3.41
CA ALA A 160 -10.43 -1.69 3.36
C ALA A 160 -11.20 -1.74 2.02
N ARG A 161 -11.34 -0.62 1.31
CA ARG A 161 -11.96 -0.58 -0.03
C ARG A 161 -11.05 -1.15 -1.13
N SER A 162 -9.74 -1.15 -0.92
CA SER A 162 -8.76 -1.51 -1.95
C SER A 162 -7.94 -2.75 -1.62
N ILE A 163 -7.97 -3.26 -0.39
CA ILE A 163 -7.21 -4.42 0.08
C ILE A 163 -8.16 -5.38 0.79
N SER A 164 -8.12 -6.66 0.44
CA SER A 164 -8.97 -7.66 1.07
C SER A 164 -8.32 -9.05 1.12
N PRO A 165 -8.18 -9.67 2.31
CA PRO A 165 -8.42 -9.10 3.63
C PRO A 165 -7.39 -8.01 4.01
N VAL A 166 -7.74 -7.15 4.96
CA VAL A 166 -6.87 -6.10 5.53
C VAL A 166 -7.07 -6.05 7.05
N HIS A 167 -6.15 -5.44 7.79
CA HIS A 167 -6.23 -5.34 9.26
C HIS A 167 -6.31 -6.71 9.95
N THR A 168 -5.68 -7.71 9.35
CA THR A 168 -5.57 -9.02 9.98
C THR A 168 -4.64 -8.95 11.19
N MET A 169 -4.65 -9.97 12.05
CA MET A 169 -3.74 -10.04 13.20
C MET A 169 -2.26 -10.04 12.81
N THR A 170 -1.95 -10.28 11.54
CA THR A 170 -0.59 -10.28 10.99
C THR A 170 -0.22 -8.99 10.27
N ASP A 171 -1.17 -8.06 10.11
CA ASP A 171 -0.97 -6.77 9.48
C ASP A 171 -0.55 -5.70 10.49
N GLY A 172 0.54 -4.99 10.21
CA GLY A 172 0.97 -3.79 10.94
C GLY A 172 0.42 -2.47 10.36
N ASP A 173 -0.77 -2.49 9.78
CA ASP A 173 -1.29 -1.35 8.99
C ASP A 173 -1.29 -0.03 9.78
N THR A 174 -0.63 0.99 9.26
CA THR A 174 -0.45 2.27 9.95
C THR A 174 -0.55 3.44 8.98
N LEU A 175 -1.47 4.38 9.25
CA LEU A 175 -1.59 5.64 8.54
C LEU A 175 -1.32 6.84 9.45
N PHE A 176 -0.46 7.76 8.99
CA PHE A 176 -0.26 9.06 9.64
C PHE A 176 -1.04 10.15 8.90
N ALA A 177 -1.60 11.11 9.64
CA ALA A 177 -2.31 12.25 9.06
C ALA A 177 -1.59 13.57 9.34
N LEU A 178 -1.52 14.45 8.33
CA LEU A 178 -0.94 15.78 8.43
C LEU A 178 -1.91 16.83 7.88
N GLY A 179 -2.05 17.95 8.60
CA GLY A 179 -2.67 19.17 8.10
C GLY A 179 -1.61 20.28 8.03
N THR A 180 -1.39 20.88 6.87
CA THR A 180 -0.39 21.96 6.71
C THR A 180 -0.89 23.31 7.20
N GLY A 181 -2.21 23.46 7.41
CA GLY A 181 -2.83 24.66 7.95
C GLY A 181 -2.84 25.86 6.99
N GLN A 182 -2.72 25.62 5.68
CA GLN A 182 -2.77 26.67 4.65
C GLN A 182 -4.19 27.15 4.38
N VAL A 183 -5.20 26.31 4.64
CA VAL A 183 -6.61 26.60 4.39
C VAL A 183 -7.30 26.94 5.73
N GLU A 184 -7.58 28.23 5.91
CA GLU A 184 -8.07 28.82 7.17
C GLU A 184 -9.56 28.57 7.45
N GLY A 185 -9.92 28.33 8.71
CA GLY A 185 -11.30 28.10 9.15
C GLY A 185 -11.55 26.66 9.59
N ALA A 186 -12.78 26.37 10.02
CA ALA A 186 -13.14 25.05 10.53
C ALA A 186 -13.04 23.99 9.42
N ALA A 187 -12.25 22.95 9.68
CA ALA A 187 -12.14 21.79 8.81
C ALA A 187 -13.46 21.00 8.80
N ASP A 188 -13.98 20.74 7.60
CA ASP A 188 -15.12 19.83 7.41
C ASP A 188 -14.60 18.39 7.38
N LEU A 189 -14.66 17.72 8.53
CA LEU A 189 -14.16 16.35 8.65
C LEU A 189 -14.96 15.33 7.85
N THR A 190 -16.22 15.60 7.53
CA THR A 190 -17.01 14.68 6.70
C THR A 190 -16.47 14.68 5.28
N VAL A 191 -16.23 15.87 4.72
CA VAL A 191 -15.60 16.02 3.40
C VAL A 191 -14.19 15.45 3.41
N LEU A 192 -13.35 15.85 4.37
CA LEU A 192 -11.96 15.40 4.44
C LEU A 192 -11.86 13.88 4.63
N GLY A 193 -12.75 13.29 5.43
CA GLY A 193 -12.79 11.83 5.65
C GLY A 193 -13.18 11.05 4.40
N ALA A 194 -14.20 11.50 3.68
CA ALA A 194 -14.59 10.88 2.41
C ALA A 194 -13.44 10.95 1.39
N LEU A 195 -12.77 12.10 1.30
CA LEU A 195 -11.59 12.27 0.44
C LEU A 195 -10.42 11.40 0.90
N ALA A 196 -10.18 11.28 2.21
CA ALA A 196 -9.07 10.49 2.76
C ALA A 196 -9.19 9.01 2.40
N ALA A 197 -10.39 8.43 2.54
CA ALA A 197 -10.65 7.07 2.11
C ALA A 197 -10.42 6.91 0.59
N GLU A 198 -10.90 7.87 -0.21
CA GLU A 198 -10.76 7.84 -1.67
C GLU A 198 -9.31 7.96 -2.15
N VAL A 199 -8.55 8.95 -1.66
CA VAL A 199 -7.14 9.12 -2.08
C VAL A 199 -6.27 7.97 -1.60
N THR A 200 -6.56 7.40 -0.44
CA THR A 200 -5.82 6.25 0.09
C THR A 200 -6.05 5.01 -0.79
N ALA A 201 -7.30 4.73 -1.15
CA ALA A 201 -7.62 3.63 -2.05
C ALA A 201 -6.95 3.79 -3.44
N ARG A 202 -6.95 5.00 -3.99
CA ARG A 202 -6.24 5.31 -5.25
C ARG A 202 -4.73 5.15 -5.11
N ALA A 203 -4.13 5.59 -4.01
CA ALA A 203 -2.70 5.42 -3.77
C ALA A 203 -2.31 3.93 -3.70
N VAL A 204 -3.12 3.09 -3.05
CA VAL A 204 -2.91 1.63 -3.03
C VAL A 204 -2.96 1.03 -4.44
N VAL A 205 -3.98 1.40 -5.24
CA VAL A 205 -4.09 0.96 -6.63
C VAL A 205 -2.88 1.42 -7.45
N ASN A 206 -2.49 2.69 -7.33
CA ASN A 206 -1.33 3.21 -8.05
C ASN A 206 -0.03 2.50 -7.65
N ALA A 207 0.10 2.07 -6.38
CA ALA A 207 1.27 1.36 -5.90
C ALA A 207 1.49 0.04 -6.65
N VAL A 208 0.43 -0.76 -6.79
CA VAL A 208 0.52 -2.08 -7.44
C VAL A 208 0.60 -1.98 -8.96
N LEU A 209 -0.02 -0.96 -9.56
CA LEU A 209 0.06 -0.71 -10.99
C LEU A 209 1.43 -0.13 -11.39
N SER A 210 2.08 0.62 -10.51
CA SER A 210 3.42 1.19 -10.76
C SER A 210 4.56 0.23 -10.40
N ALA A 211 4.27 -0.89 -9.76
CA ALA A 211 5.27 -1.90 -9.42
C ALA A 211 5.85 -2.59 -10.68
N HIS A 212 7.06 -3.11 -10.54
CA HIS A 212 7.74 -3.91 -11.55
C HIS A 212 8.08 -5.30 -11.00
N GLY A 213 7.95 -6.35 -11.83
CA GLY A 213 8.34 -7.69 -11.43
C GLY A 213 9.78 -7.78 -10.94
N LEU A 214 10.06 -8.71 -10.02
CA LEU A 214 11.37 -8.91 -9.41
C LEU A 214 11.69 -10.41 -9.34
N THR A 215 12.88 -10.79 -9.79
CA THR A 215 13.42 -12.14 -9.59
C THR A 215 14.39 -12.13 -8.42
N LEU A 216 14.15 -13.02 -7.45
CA LEU A 216 14.94 -13.19 -6.24
C LEU A 216 16.20 -14.04 -6.50
N PRO A 217 17.22 -13.99 -5.62
CA PRO A 217 18.46 -14.76 -5.79
C PRO A 217 18.28 -16.28 -5.84
N ASP A 218 17.21 -16.80 -5.24
CA ASP A 218 16.85 -18.22 -5.28
C ASP A 218 16.11 -18.64 -6.57
N GLY A 219 15.95 -17.71 -7.51
CA GLY A 219 15.26 -17.92 -8.79
C GLY A 219 13.74 -17.69 -8.73
N GLN A 220 13.17 -17.42 -7.55
CA GLN A 220 11.74 -17.14 -7.44
C GLN A 220 11.39 -15.82 -8.13
N HIS A 221 10.37 -15.83 -9.00
CA HIS A 221 9.87 -14.62 -9.65
C HIS A 221 8.57 -14.10 -9.02
N LEU A 222 8.61 -12.84 -8.59
CA LEU A 222 7.49 -12.07 -8.06
C LEU A 222 7.00 -11.09 -9.16
N PRO A 223 5.93 -11.39 -9.90
CA PRO A 223 5.43 -10.49 -10.92
C PRO A 223 4.71 -9.29 -10.30
N ALA A 224 4.65 -8.20 -11.04
CA ALA A 224 3.78 -7.06 -10.79
C ALA A 224 2.42 -7.23 -11.48
N ALA A 225 1.47 -6.34 -11.15
CA ALA A 225 0.13 -6.33 -11.75
C ALA A 225 0.17 -6.26 -13.28
N ARG A 226 1.07 -5.44 -13.83
CA ARG A 226 1.26 -5.25 -15.27
C ARG A 226 1.66 -6.53 -16.01
N ASP A 227 2.49 -7.37 -15.41
CA ASP A 227 3.02 -8.59 -16.04
C ASP A 227 1.87 -9.59 -16.29
N LEU A 228 0.90 -9.65 -15.37
CA LEU A 228 -0.30 -10.46 -15.51
C LEU A 228 -1.33 -9.88 -16.50
N MET A 229 -1.40 -8.55 -16.62
CA MET A 229 -2.28 -7.91 -17.60
C MET A 229 -1.78 -8.16 -19.03
N GLU A 230 -0.48 -7.95 -19.26
CA GLU A 230 0.15 -8.20 -20.55
C GLU A 230 0.04 -9.67 -20.99
N ALA A 231 0.21 -10.61 -20.06
CA ALA A 231 0.04 -12.04 -20.34
C ALA A 231 -1.40 -12.40 -20.75
N ARG A 232 -2.40 -11.77 -20.13
CA ARG A 232 -3.82 -11.97 -20.50
C ARG A 232 -4.13 -11.43 -21.88
N ASP A 233 -3.69 -10.20 -22.17
CA ASP A 233 -3.93 -9.57 -23.46
C ASP A 233 -3.33 -10.39 -24.62
N GLN A 234 -2.14 -10.98 -24.41
CA GLN A 234 -1.50 -11.89 -25.37
C GLN A 234 -2.24 -13.23 -25.56
N MET A 235 -2.94 -13.73 -24.54
CA MET A 235 -3.77 -14.93 -24.65
C MET A 235 -5.08 -14.64 -25.38
N GLU A 236 -5.65 -13.43 -25.22
CA GLU A 236 -6.90 -13.01 -25.88
C GLU A 236 -6.70 -12.66 -27.37
N THR A 237 -5.46 -12.41 -27.82
CA THR A 237 -5.12 -12.14 -29.24
C THR A 237 -4.69 -13.37 -30.05
N ARG A 238 -4.66 -14.57 -29.45
CA ARG A 238 -4.31 -15.84 -30.12
C ARG A 238 -5.54 -16.72 -30.30
#